data_AF-A0A699TQV6-F1
#
_entry.id   AF-A0A699TQV6-F1
#
_cell.length_a   1.000
_cell.length_b   1.000
_cell.length_c   1.000
_cell.angle_alpha   90.00
_cell.angle_beta   90.00
_cell.angle_gamma   90.00
#
_symmetry.space_group_name_H-M   'P 1'
#
loop_
_entity.id
_entity.type
_entity.pdbx_description
1 polymer ?
#
loop_
_entity_poly.entity_id
_entity_poly.type
_entity_poly.pdbx_seq_one_letter_code
_entity_poly.pdbx_strand_id
1 'polypeptide(L)'
;MMTTEYLPATEIQRMEEELWTLTLKGDDIEAYNNRFHELALMCTDLVPNEKKKIERYMKGFHEIIKGNITSARPKTLHEAVNLARELVEQAVQGKAARANENNKRRWEEHQRNHPNNNNNNPNNSNHNRNNKNQYHQQNRRQETARAYAAALAEGKTYAGTLPKCT
;
A
#
# COMPACT_ATOMS: atom_id res chain seq x y z
N MET A 1 38.34 -29.84 -17.90
CA MET A 1 37.15 -30.53 -17.37
C MET A 1 36.24 -29.46 -16.78
N MET A 2 35.15 -29.13 -17.46
CA MET A 2 34.10 -28.27 -16.88
C MET A 2 33.22 -29.18 -16.03
N THR A 3 33.32 -29.07 -14.70
CA THR A 3 32.37 -29.72 -13.80
C THR A 3 31.06 -28.98 -13.92
N THR A 4 30.15 -29.48 -14.76
CA THR A 4 28.73 -29.14 -14.63
C THR A 4 28.26 -29.79 -13.34
N GLU A 5 28.34 -29.05 -12.24
CA GLU A 5 27.77 -29.49 -10.97
C GLU A 5 26.28 -29.74 -11.20
N TYR A 6 25.91 -31.02 -11.20
CA TYR A 6 24.54 -31.46 -11.43
C TYR A 6 23.72 -31.10 -10.19
N LEU A 7 22.93 -30.04 -10.29
CA LEU A 7 21.93 -29.72 -9.27
C LEU A 7 20.85 -30.81 -9.30
N PRO A 8 20.50 -31.40 -8.15
CA PRO A 8 19.42 -32.36 -8.07
C PRO A 8 18.12 -31.77 -8.64
N ALA A 9 17.36 -32.55 -9.40
CA ALA A 9 16.11 -32.09 -10.02
C ALA A 9 15.11 -31.47 -9.01
N THR A 10 15.13 -31.96 -7.77
CA THR A 10 14.32 -31.42 -6.66
C THR A 10 14.71 -29.99 -6.29
N GLU A 11 15.99 -29.65 -6.38
CA GLU A 11 16.48 -28.30 -6.10
C GLU A 11 16.05 -27.32 -7.19
N ILE A 12 16.15 -27.76 -8.45
CA ILE A 12 15.66 -26.99 -9.62
C ILE A 12 14.17 -26.70 -9.47
N GLN A 13 13.37 -27.73 -9.18
CA GLN A 13 11.93 -27.56 -8.99
C GLN A 13 11.60 -26.57 -7.87
N ARG A 14 12.33 -26.61 -6.74
CA ARG A 14 12.14 -25.66 -5.64
C ARG A 14 12.44 -24.23 -6.07
N MET A 15 13.52 -24.01 -6.82
CA MET A 15 13.88 -22.69 -7.35
C MET A 15 12.85 -22.19 -8.38
N GLU A 16 12.32 -23.07 -9.22
CA GLU A 16 11.24 -22.76 -10.15
C GLU A 16 9.98 -22.29 -9.43
N GLU A 17 9.52 -23.05 -8.44
CA GLU A 17 8.37 -22.70 -7.59
C GLU A 17 8.58 -21.37 -6.87
N GLU A 18 9.79 -21.14 -6.36
CA GLU A 18 10.15 -19.88 -5.72
C GLU A 18 10.11 -18.71 -6.72
N LEU A 19 10.65 -18.86 -7.92
CA LEU A 19 10.57 -17.83 -8.96
C LEU A 19 9.11 -17.51 -9.31
N TRP A 20 8.24 -18.51 -9.32
CA TRP A 20 6.81 -18.32 -9.60
C TRP A 20 6.06 -17.58 -8.48
N THR A 21 6.46 -17.81 -7.24
CA THR A 21 5.82 -17.25 -6.04
C THR A 21 6.55 -16.05 -5.43
N LEU A 22 7.69 -15.63 -6.02
CA LEU A 22 8.47 -14.50 -5.56
C LEU A 22 7.64 -13.20 -5.61
N THR A 23 7.57 -12.53 -4.47
CA THR A 23 6.89 -11.24 -4.29
C THR A 23 7.75 -10.28 -3.48
N LEU A 24 7.64 -8.98 -3.77
CA LEU A 24 8.23 -7.92 -2.94
C LEU A 24 7.68 -7.99 -1.52
N LYS A 25 8.56 -8.06 -0.52
CA LYS A 25 8.19 -8.09 0.89
C LYS A 25 8.40 -6.70 1.49
N GLY A 26 7.31 -6.05 1.90
CA GLY A 26 7.38 -4.69 2.42
C GLY A 26 7.89 -3.70 1.37
N ASP A 27 9.00 -3.04 1.67
CA ASP A 27 9.73 -2.10 0.82
C ASP A 27 11.16 -2.56 0.48
N ASP A 28 11.53 -3.81 0.79
CA ASP A 28 12.87 -4.35 0.56
C ASP A 28 13.06 -4.77 -0.91
N ILE A 29 13.27 -3.75 -1.75
CA ILE A 29 13.48 -3.91 -3.19
C ILE A 29 14.83 -4.58 -3.51
N GLU A 30 15.85 -4.35 -2.69
CA GLU A 30 17.18 -4.92 -2.92
C GLU A 30 17.17 -6.43 -2.70
N ALA A 31 16.55 -6.92 -1.63
CA ALA A 31 16.40 -8.35 -1.41
C ALA A 31 15.57 -9.01 -2.53
N TYR A 32 14.50 -8.37 -2.99
CA TYR A 32 13.70 -8.86 -4.11
C TYR A 32 14.52 -8.95 -5.40
N ASN A 33 15.28 -7.89 -5.74
CA ASN A 33 16.10 -7.84 -6.94
C ASN A 33 17.19 -8.90 -6.92
N ASN A 34 17.94 -9.01 -5.82
CA ASN A 34 19.01 -9.99 -5.68
C ASN A 34 18.46 -11.41 -5.85
N ARG A 35 17.35 -11.71 -5.16
CA ARG A 35 16.74 -13.05 -5.23
C ARG A 35 16.20 -13.36 -6.62
N PHE A 36 15.57 -12.38 -7.28
CA PHE A 36 15.10 -12.56 -8.65
C PHE A 36 16.24 -12.86 -9.62
N HIS A 37 17.37 -12.15 -9.52
CA HIS A 37 18.52 -12.38 -10.40
C HIS A 37 19.13 -13.77 -10.18
N GLU A 38 19.28 -14.21 -8.92
CA GLU A 38 19.71 -15.58 -8.61
C GLU A 38 18.78 -16.61 -9.26
N LEU A 39 17.47 -16.52 -9.02
CA LEU A 39 16.51 -17.49 -9.55
C LEU A 39 16.43 -17.46 -11.08
N ALA A 40 16.54 -16.29 -11.71
CA ALA A 40 16.53 -16.16 -13.17
C ALA A 40 17.78 -16.75 -13.83
N LEU A 41 18.92 -16.81 -13.14
CA LEU A 41 20.14 -17.48 -13.59
C LEU A 41 20.03 -19.01 -13.46
N MET A 42 19.37 -19.49 -12.41
CA MET A 42 19.20 -20.92 -12.15
C MET A 42 18.08 -21.55 -12.99
N CYS A 43 17.01 -20.81 -13.25
CA CYS A 43 15.80 -21.29 -13.93
C CYS A 43 15.66 -20.67 -15.34
N THR A 44 16.70 -20.81 -16.17
CA THR A 44 16.76 -20.18 -17.50
C THR A 44 15.60 -20.58 -18.41
N ASP A 45 15.09 -21.80 -18.26
CA ASP A 45 14.02 -22.35 -19.08
C ASP A 45 12.66 -21.67 -18.83
N LEU A 46 12.42 -21.17 -17.62
CA LEU A 46 11.20 -20.43 -17.27
C LEU A 46 11.20 -18.99 -17.80
N VAL A 47 12.39 -18.40 -17.96
CA VAL A 47 12.57 -17.02 -18.40
C VAL A 47 13.59 -16.93 -19.56
N PRO A 48 13.32 -17.58 -20.70
CA PRO A 48 14.32 -17.83 -21.74
C PRO A 48 14.70 -16.57 -22.54
N ASN A 49 13.91 -15.50 -22.44
CA ASN A 49 14.16 -14.26 -23.14
C ASN A 49 13.85 -13.04 -22.28
N GLU A 50 14.35 -11.88 -22.71
CA GLU A 50 14.25 -10.62 -21.99
C GLU A 50 12.80 -10.24 -21.65
N LYS A 51 11.89 -10.41 -22.62
CA LYS A 51 10.46 -10.12 -22.43
C LYS A 51 9.87 -10.99 -21.31
N LYS A 52 10.18 -12.29 -21.29
CA LYS A 52 9.72 -13.22 -20.25
C LYS A 52 10.33 -12.92 -18.89
N LYS A 53 11.61 -12.51 -18.84
CA LYS A 53 12.26 -12.03 -17.61
C LYS A 53 11.53 -10.82 -17.04
N ILE A 54 11.26 -9.80 -17.87
CA ILE A 54 10.52 -8.60 -17.47
C ILE A 54 9.11 -8.96 -16.98
N GLU A 55 8.36 -9.77 -17.74
CA GLU A 55 7.01 -10.23 -17.35
C GLU A 55 7.02 -10.92 -15.98
N ARG A 56 7.99 -11.80 -15.73
CA ARG A 56 8.13 -12.54 -14.47
C ARG A 56 8.57 -11.62 -13.33
N TYR A 57 9.51 -10.72 -13.58
CA TYR A 57 9.96 -9.71 -12.61
C TYR A 57 8.81 -8.83 -12.14
N MET A 58 7.96 -8.37 -13.05
CA MET A 58 6.83 -7.50 -12.72
C MET A 58 5.73 -8.20 -11.91
N LYS A 59 5.59 -9.53 -12.01
CA LYS A 59 4.54 -10.28 -11.31
C LYS A 59 4.69 -10.28 -9.79
N GLY A 60 5.88 -10.04 -9.25
CA GLY A 60 6.09 -10.00 -7.81
C GLY A 60 5.72 -8.67 -7.15
N PHE A 61 5.30 -7.66 -7.92
CA PHE A 61 4.95 -6.34 -7.38
C PHE A 61 3.45 -6.17 -7.12
N HIS A 62 3.13 -5.31 -6.16
CA HIS A 62 1.76 -4.82 -5.96
C HIS A 62 1.24 -4.09 -7.20
N GLU A 63 -0.08 -4.14 -7.41
CA GLU A 63 -0.73 -3.69 -8.65
C GLU A 63 -0.42 -2.23 -9.02
N ILE A 64 -0.25 -1.35 -8.05
CA ILE A 64 0.13 0.06 -8.30
C ILE A 64 1.50 0.17 -8.95
N ILE A 65 2.52 -0.49 -8.37
CA ILE A 65 3.89 -0.46 -8.90
C ILE A 65 3.95 -1.21 -10.22
N LYS A 66 3.35 -2.39 -10.28
CA LYS A 66 3.26 -3.20 -11.51
C LYS A 66 2.59 -2.43 -12.64
N GLY A 67 1.49 -1.72 -12.38
CA GLY A 67 0.78 -0.90 -13.36
C GLY A 67 1.64 0.25 -13.90
N ASN A 68 2.42 0.90 -13.02
CA ASN A 68 3.34 1.97 -13.43
C ASN A 68 4.49 1.44 -14.29
N ILE A 69 5.12 0.32 -13.91
CA ILE A 69 6.16 -0.33 -14.72
C ILE A 69 5.59 -0.79 -16.07
N THR A 70 4.37 -1.35 -16.07
CA THR A 70 3.68 -1.77 -17.32
C THR A 70 3.46 -0.59 -18.27
N SER A 71 3.06 0.56 -17.72
CA SER A 71 2.85 1.79 -18.49
C SER A 71 4.15 2.34 -19.10
N ALA A 72 5.27 2.21 -18.37
CA ALA A 72 6.59 2.64 -18.84
C ALA A 72 7.16 1.77 -19.97
N ARG A 73 6.65 0.54 -20.14
CA ARG A 73 7.05 -0.41 -21.20
C ARG A 73 8.59 -0.58 -21.30
N PRO A 74 9.26 -1.02 -20.22
CA PRO A 74 10.69 -1.26 -20.25
C PRO A 74 11.05 -2.28 -21.33
N LYS A 75 12.12 -2.03 -22.06
CA LYS A 75 12.65 -2.92 -23.10
C LYS A 75 13.66 -3.90 -22.55
N THR A 76 14.28 -3.56 -21.41
CA THR A 76 15.28 -4.38 -20.73
C THR A 76 14.89 -4.61 -19.27
N LEU A 77 15.36 -5.71 -18.69
CA LEU A 77 15.20 -6.03 -17.27
C LEU A 77 15.84 -4.93 -16.42
N HIS A 78 16.98 -4.39 -16.85
CA HIS A 78 17.66 -3.30 -16.15
C HIS A 78 16.78 -2.04 -16.03
N GLU A 79 16.10 -1.64 -17.11
CA GLU A 79 15.12 -0.55 -17.06
C GLU A 79 13.98 -0.85 -16.09
N ALA A 80 13.44 -2.08 -16.12
CA ALA A 80 12.38 -2.49 -15.20
C ALA A 80 12.83 -2.45 -13.72
N VAL A 81 14.08 -2.85 -13.45
CA VAL A 81 14.68 -2.82 -12.10
C VAL A 81 14.85 -1.38 -11.60
N ASN A 82 15.35 -0.48 -12.45
CA ASN A 82 15.50 0.93 -12.08
C ASN A 82 14.14 1.59 -11.79
N LEU A 83 13.15 1.38 -12.66
CA LEU A 83 11.79 1.87 -12.46
C LEU A 83 11.18 1.34 -11.16
N ALA A 84 11.35 0.06 -10.86
CA ALA A 84 10.83 -0.53 -9.63
C ALA A 84 11.44 0.10 -8.38
N ARG A 85 12.76 0.32 -8.37
CA ARG A 85 13.48 0.98 -7.27
C ARG A 85 12.95 2.39 -7.02
N GLU A 86 12.84 3.20 -8.08
CA GLU A 86 12.28 4.56 -7.99
C GLU A 86 10.84 4.55 -7.43
N LEU A 87 10.00 3.65 -7.92
CA LEU A 87 8.59 3.57 -7.51
C LEU A 87 8.42 3.10 -6.06
N VAL A 88 9.25 2.15 -5.60
CA VAL A 88 9.26 1.70 -4.20
C VAL A 88 9.72 2.83 -3.29
N GLU A 89 10.81 3.51 -3.65
CA GLU A 89 11.33 4.65 -2.89
C GLU A 89 10.29 5.79 -2.79
N GLN A 90 9.63 6.14 -3.89
CA GLN A 90 8.54 7.11 -3.90
C GLN A 90 7.37 6.68 -3.00
N ALA A 91 7.02 5.39 -2.99
CA ALA A 91 5.97 4.89 -2.13
C ALA A 91 6.33 4.98 -0.64
N VAL A 92 7.60 4.78 -0.27
CA VAL A 92 8.11 4.95 1.10
C VAL A 92 8.11 6.42 1.50
N GLN A 93 8.69 7.30 0.68
CA GLN A 93 8.73 8.74 0.94
C GLN A 93 7.33 9.34 1.04
N GLY A 94 6.41 8.94 0.16
CA GLY A 94 5.01 9.38 0.19
C GLY A 94 4.27 8.98 1.47
N LYS A 95 4.56 7.79 2.02
CA LYS A 95 4.02 7.37 3.32
C LYS A 95 4.58 8.22 4.47
N ALA A 96 5.89 8.48 4.47
CA ALA A 96 6.54 9.31 5.49
C ALA A 96 6.02 10.75 5.49
N ALA A 97 5.82 11.34 4.30
CA ALA A 97 5.27 12.69 4.15
C ALA A 97 3.85 12.81 4.74
N ARG A 98 2.96 11.85 4.41
CA ARG A 98 1.60 11.81 4.96
C ARG A 98 1.58 11.58 6.47
N ALA A 99 2.48 10.74 6.99
CA ALA A 99 2.60 10.53 8.43
C ALA A 99 3.02 11.81 9.16
N ASN A 100 3.98 12.56 8.61
CA ASN A 100 4.41 13.84 9.16
C ASN A 100 3.28 14.89 9.11
N GLU A 101 2.55 14.98 8.00
CA GLU A 101 1.40 15.89 7.88
C GLU A 101 0.30 15.56 8.90
N ASN A 102 -0.04 14.29 9.07
CA ASN A 102 -1.02 13.86 10.07
C ASN A 102 -0.56 14.19 11.49
N ASN A 103 0.71 13.97 11.81
CA ASN A 103 1.28 14.34 13.11
C ASN A 103 1.22 15.85 13.34
N LYS A 104 1.59 16.67 12.34
CA LYS A 104 1.50 18.13 12.41
C LYS A 104 0.08 18.59 12.70
N ARG A 105 -0.92 18.08 11.96
CA ARG A 105 -2.34 18.42 12.18
C ARG A 105 -2.82 18.04 13.58
N ARG A 106 -2.36 16.90 14.10
CA ARG A 106 -2.69 16.45 15.47
C ARG A 106 -2.03 17.30 16.56
N TRP A 107 -0.79 17.75 16.35
CA TRP A 107 -0.11 18.70 17.24
C TRP A 107 -0.82 20.06 17.27
N GLU A 108 -1.18 20.59 16.10
CA GLU A 108 -1.94 21.85 15.97
C GLU A 108 -3.33 21.74 16.63
N GLU A 109 -4.01 20.61 16.49
CA GLU A 109 -5.28 20.34 17.17
C GLU A 109 -5.13 20.24 18.70
N HIS A 110 -4.08 19.56 19.19
CA HIS A 110 -3.79 19.50 20.64
C HIS A 110 -3.45 20.87 21.24
N GLN A 111 -2.77 21.75 20.49
CA GLN A 111 -2.50 23.11 20.95
C GLN A 111 -3.77 23.97 20.99
N ARG A 112 -4.69 23.80 20.03
CA ARG A 112 -5.98 24.52 20.03
C ARG A 112 -6.94 24.04 21.11
N ASN A 113 -6.85 22.76 21.48
CA ASN A 113 -7.72 22.14 22.49
C ASN A 113 -7.13 22.17 23.90
N HIS A 114 -5.96 22.75 24.12
CA HIS A 114 -5.54 23.14 25.48
C HIS A 114 -6.37 24.36 25.90
N PRO A 115 -7.24 24.25 26.91
CA PRO A 115 -7.75 25.45 27.55
C PRO A 115 -6.54 26.15 28.16
N ASN A 116 -6.16 27.28 27.59
CA ASN A 116 -5.19 28.19 28.17
C ASN A 116 -5.76 28.67 29.51
N ASN A 117 -5.54 27.90 30.58
CA ASN A 117 -5.90 28.29 31.93
C ASN A 117 -4.82 29.25 32.44
N ASN A 118 -4.75 30.42 31.81
CA ASN A 118 -4.02 31.56 32.34
C ASN A 118 -4.86 32.12 33.48
N ASN A 119 -4.77 31.46 34.64
CA ASN A 119 -5.24 31.98 35.91
C ASN A 119 -4.37 33.18 36.30
N ASN A 120 -4.73 34.36 35.80
CA ASN A 120 -4.33 35.61 36.40
C ASN A 120 -5.58 36.42 36.78
N ASN A 121 -5.84 36.39 38.09
CA ASN A 121 -6.59 37.36 38.89
C ASN A 121 -8.13 37.39 38.76
N PRO A 122 -8.90 37.10 39.85
CA PRO A 122 -10.33 37.32 39.87
C PRO A 122 -10.58 38.78 40.25
N ASN A 123 -10.79 39.65 39.27
CA ASN A 123 -11.58 40.83 39.57
C ASN A 123 -12.35 41.37 38.38
N ASN A 124 -13.66 41.41 38.61
CA ASN A 124 -14.61 42.42 38.17
C ASN A 124 -15.43 42.17 36.90
N SER A 125 -16.72 41.99 37.17
CA SER A 125 -17.88 42.49 36.43
C SER A 125 -18.20 41.98 35.03
N ASN A 126 -19.18 41.07 35.04
CA ASN A 126 -20.50 41.35 34.46
C ASN A 126 -20.51 41.88 33.02
N HIS A 127 -20.54 40.99 32.04
CA HIS A 127 -21.17 41.25 30.75
C HIS A 127 -21.87 39.98 30.23
N ASN A 128 -23.19 40.01 30.39
CA ASN A 128 -24.16 39.26 29.61
C ASN A 128 -23.85 39.38 28.11
N ARG A 129 -23.69 38.25 27.40
CA ARG A 129 -24.04 38.12 25.97
C ARG A 129 -24.06 36.65 25.54
N ASN A 130 -25.28 36.21 25.24
CA ASN A 130 -25.68 35.00 24.52
C ASN A 130 -24.70 34.54 23.44
N ASN A 131 -24.33 33.25 23.44
CA ASN A 131 -24.03 32.53 22.21
C ASN A 131 -24.35 31.03 22.34
N LYS A 132 -25.62 30.68 22.12
CA LYS A 132 -26.10 29.30 22.06
C LYS A 132 -26.31 28.93 20.59
N ASN A 133 -25.26 28.69 19.81
CA ASN A 133 -25.40 28.24 18.41
C ASN A 133 -24.18 27.56 17.77
N GLN A 134 -23.36 26.79 18.51
CA GLN A 134 -22.26 26.02 17.87
C GLN A 134 -22.26 24.50 18.08
N TYR A 135 -23.26 23.93 18.75
CA TYR A 135 -23.33 22.48 18.99
C TYR A 135 -24.11 21.68 17.94
N HIS A 136 -24.72 22.32 16.94
CA HIS A 136 -25.60 21.62 15.98
C HIS A 136 -24.91 21.04 14.74
N GLN A 137 -23.62 21.34 14.51
CA GLN A 137 -22.93 20.91 13.29
C GLN A 137 -22.17 19.59 13.43
N GLN A 138 -21.79 19.17 14.65
CA GLN A 138 -21.01 17.95 14.87
C GLN A 138 -21.87 16.67 14.95
N ASN A 139 -23.15 16.75 15.34
CA ASN A 139 -24.01 15.56 15.40
C ASN A 139 -24.48 15.06 14.03
N ARG A 140 -24.57 15.93 13.01
CA ARG A 140 -25.09 15.53 11.68
C ARG A 140 -24.15 14.57 10.93
N ARG A 141 -22.84 14.64 11.20
CA ARG A 141 -21.84 13.73 10.57
C ARG A 141 -21.79 12.35 11.24
N GLN A 142 -22.26 12.22 12.48
CA GLN A 142 -22.30 10.93 13.18
C GLN A 142 -23.53 10.09 12.79
N GLU A 143 -24.66 10.72 12.47
CA GLU A 143 -25.85 10.00 11.99
C GLU A 143 -25.64 9.35 10.62
N THR A 144 -24.89 9.99 9.71
CA THR A 144 -24.64 9.43 8.36
C THR A 144 -23.75 8.20 8.40
N ALA A 145 -22.79 8.15 9.34
CA ALA A 145 -21.91 7.00 9.53
C ALA A 145 -22.64 5.81 10.18
N ARG A 146 -23.61 6.07 11.07
CA ARG A 146 -24.44 5.01 11.69
C ARG A 146 -25.41 4.37 10.69
N ALA A 147 -25.96 5.14 9.75
CA ALA A 147 -26.84 4.61 8.70
C ALA A 147 -26.14 3.61 7.77
N TYR A 148 -24.86 3.83 7.46
CA TYR A 148 -24.08 2.92 6.60
C TYR A 148 -23.67 1.63 7.31
N ALA A 149 -23.41 1.68 8.62
CA ALA A 149 -23.06 0.50 9.41
C ALA A 149 -24.27 -0.43 9.65
N ALA A 150 -25.48 0.13 9.79
CA ALA A 150 -26.71 -0.66 9.90
C ALA A 150 -27.09 -1.37 8.59
N ALA A 151 -26.80 -0.75 7.43
CA ALA A 151 -27.09 -1.33 6.12
C ALA A 151 -26.20 -2.54 5.77
N LEU A 152 -25.02 -2.67 6.38
CA LEU A 152 -24.08 -3.77 6.09
C LEU A 152 -24.37 -5.06 6.89
N ALA A 153 -25.29 -5.02 7.85
CA ALA A 153 -25.67 -6.16 8.68
C ALA A 153 -26.90 -6.94 8.15
N GLU A 154 -27.50 -6.52 7.03
CA GLU A 154 -28.58 -7.27 6.39
C GLU A 154 -28.02 -8.11 5.22
N GLY A 155 -27.71 -9.37 5.52
CA GLY A 155 -27.49 -10.40 4.51
C GLY A 155 -28.75 -10.59 3.68
N LYS A 156 -28.87 -9.89 2.56
CA LYS A 156 -29.94 -10.10 1.58
C LYS A 156 -29.56 -11.29 0.70
N THR A 157 -30.21 -12.41 0.95
CA THR A 157 -30.31 -13.55 0.04
C THR A 157 -30.80 -13.09 -1.33
N TYR A 158 -30.22 -13.65 -2.38
CA TYR A 158 -30.58 -13.37 -3.78
C TYR A 158 -32.08 -13.64 -4.02
N ALA A 159 -32.83 -12.58 -4.34
CA ALA A 159 -34.26 -12.62 -4.67
C ALA A 159 -34.51 -12.22 -6.14
N GLY A 160 -33.65 -12.69 -7.06
CA GLY A 160 -33.81 -12.48 -8.50
C GLY A 160 -34.41 -13.70 -9.20
N THR A 161 -35.26 -13.48 -10.19
CA THR A 161 -35.87 -14.51 -11.05
C THR A 161 -35.01 -14.94 -12.24
N LEU A 162 -33.74 -14.51 -12.30
CA LEU A 162 -32.84 -14.79 -13.42
C LEU A 162 -31.79 -15.85 -13.05
N PRO A 163 -31.47 -16.79 -13.96
CA PRO A 163 -30.50 -17.83 -13.66
C PRO A 163 -29.08 -17.27 -13.60
N LYS A 164 -28.27 -17.80 -12.67
CA LYS A 164 -26.83 -17.55 -12.62
C LYS A 164 -26.14 -18.34 -13.73
N CYS A 165 -25.43 -17.64 -14.61
CA CYS A 165 -24.53 -18.28 -15.56
C CYS A 165 -23.31 -18.83 -14.80
N THR A 166 -23.12 -20.14 -14.86
CA THR A 166 -21.85 -20.84 -14.60
C THR A 166 -20.93 -20.75 -15.81
#